data_AF-A0A7C3GJS4-F1
#
_entry.id   AF-A0A7C3GJS4-F1
#
_cell.length_a   1.000
_cell.length_b   1.000
_cell.length_c   1.000
_cell.angle_alpha   90.00
_cell.angle_beta   90.00
_cell.angle_gamma   90.00
#
_symmetry.space_group_name_H-M   'P 1'
#
loop_
_entity.id
_entity.type
_entity.pdbx_description
1 polymer ?
#
loop_
_entity_poly.entity_id
_entity_poly.type
_entity_poly.pdbx_seq_one_letter_code
_entity_poly.pdbx_strand_id
1 'polypeptide(L)'
;MSKLSQLKWQCRRGVKELELILNYYLEQDYLIASVKEQSAFKQLLALEDPILFDLILGNTLLDNEAQQALIKKLQKHVFSLDNSYYLVNHAVRYKNRFK
;
A
#
# COMPACT_ATOMS: atom_id res chain seq x y z
N MET A 1 7.85 -5.11 -22.52
CA MET A 1 7.11 -5.32 -21.25
C MET A 1 6.66 -3.95 -20.74
N SER A 2 5.37 -3.75 -20.52
CA SER A 2 4.81 -2.45 -20.12
C SER A 2 5.07 -2.17 -18.64
N LYS A 3 5.42 -0.91 -18.28
CA LYS A 3 5.71 -0.46 -16.90
C LYS A 3 4.63 -0.85 -15.88
N LEU A 4 3.36 -0.89 -16.30
CA LEU A 4 2.23 -1.29 -15.45
C LEU A 4 2.23 -2.77 -15.07
N SER A 5 2.62 -3.66 -15.99
CA SER A 5 2.67 -5.10 -15.73
C SER A 5 3.71 -5.45 -14.66
N GLN A 6 4.83 -4.72 -14.66
CA GLN A 6 5.90 -4.88 -13.66
C GLN A 6 5.44 -4.41 -12.28
N LEU A 7 4.70 -3.30 -12.20
CA LEU A 7 4.11 -2.80 -10.96
C LEU A 7 3.03 -3.73 -10.42
N LYS A 8 2.12 -4.22 -11.28
CA LYS A 8 1.13 -5.24 -10.89
C LYS A 8 1.79 -6.48 -10.31
N TRP A 9 2.93 -6.89 -10.85
CA TRP A 9 3.68 -8.03 -10.31
C TRP A 9 4.30 -7.71 -8.94
N GLN A 10 4.81 -6.50 -8.72
CA GLN A 10 5.31 -6.05 -7.41
C GLN A 10 4.20 -5.92 -6.34
N CYS A 11 2.95 -5.74 -6.76
CA CYS A 11 1.79 -5.74 -5.86
C CYS A 11 1.37 -7.14 -5.40
N ARG A 12 1.82 -8.22 -6.06
CA ARG A 12 1.53 -9.61 -5.66
C ARG A 12 2.34 -9.96 -4.42
N ARG A 13 1.73 -9.81 -3.25
CA ARG A 13 2.34 -10.02 -1.95
C ARG A 13 1.63 -11.16 -1.21
N GLY A 14 2.27 -11.68 -0.17
CA GLY A 14 1.70 -12.79 0.63
C GLY A 14 0.41 -12.41 1.38
N VAL A 15 0.06 -11.12 1.40
CA VAL A 15 -1.12 -10.58 2.08
C VAL A 15 -2.09 -10.00 1.05
N LYS A 16 -3.25 -10.65 0.89
CA LYS A 16 -4.24 -10.32 -0.14
C LYS A 16 -4.80 -8.91 0.00
N GLU A 17 -4.91 -8.43 1.22
CA GLU A 17 -5.43 -7.11 1.57
C GLU A 17 -4.54 -6.02 0.98
N LEU A 18 -3.23 -6.18 1.14
CA LEU A 18 -2.25 -5.23 0.62
C LEU A 18 -2.21 -5.28 -0.90
N GLU A 19 -2.31 -6.46 -1.49
CA GLU A 19 -2.46 -6.62 -2.94
C GLU A 19 -3.73 -5.92 -3.46
N LEU A 20 -4.87 -6.05 -2.79
CA LEU A 20 -6.14 -5.39 -3.17
C LEU A 20 -6.01 -3.86 -3.12
N ILE A 21 -5.46 -3.31 -2.03
CA ILE A 21 -5.28 -1.87 -1.84
C ILE A 21 -4.35 -1.30 -2.91
N LEU A 22 -3.20 -1.94 -3.13
CA LEU A 22 -2.21 -1.49 -4.11
C LEU A 22 -2.74 -1.61 -5.55
N ASN A 23 -3.41 -2.71 -5.90
CA ASN A 23 -3.99 -2.88 -7.23
C ASN A 23 -5.10 -1.86 -7.49
N TYR A 24 -5.96 -1.61 -6.49
CA TYR A 24 -7.01 -0.62 -6.63
C TYR A 24 -6.45 0.78 -6.90
N TYR A 25 -5.46 1.21 -6.12
CA TYR A 25 -4.78 2.48 -6.36
C TYR A 25 -4.06 2.50 -7.72
N LEU A 26 -3.44 1.39 -8.11
CA LEU A 26 -2.76 1.27 -9.40
C LEU A 26 -3.71 1.39 -10.59
N GLU A 27 -4.96 0.96 -10.46
CA GLU A 27 -5.94 1.05 -11.54
C GLU A 27 -6.71 2.37 -11.55
N GLN A 28 -6.99 2.95 -10.38
CA GLN A 28 -7.79 4.17 -10.24
C GLN A 28 -6.95 5.46 -10.28
N ASP A 29 -5.91 5.53 -9.45
CA ASP A 29 -5.14 6.76 -9.23
C ASP A 29 -3.84 6.79 -10.02
N TYR A 30 -3.13 5.67 -10.18
CA TYR A 30 -1.78 5.67 -10.77
C TYR A 30 -1.75 6.20 -12.22
N LEU A 31 -2.84 5.98 -12.99
CA LEU A 31 -2.96 6.49 -14.35
C LEU A 31 -3.12 8.00 -14.42
N ILE A 32 -3.74 8.61 -13.40
CA ILE A 32 -3.96 10.07 -13.29
C ILE A 32 -2.93 10.75 -12.38
N ALA A 33 -2.12 9.96 -11.66
CA ALA A 33 -1.11 10.43 -10.73
C ALA A 33 0.05 11.12 -11.47
N SER A 34 0.56 12.19 -10.86
CA SER A 34 1.74 12.91 -11.36
C SER A 34 2.99 12.04 -11.31
N VAL A 35 4.01 12.35 -12.13
CA VAL A 35 5.29 11.62 -12.16
C VAL A 35 5.94 11.50 -10.78
N LYS A 36 5.83 12.54 -9.94
CA LYS A 36 6.31 12.54 -8.55
C LYS A 36 5.59 11.48 -7.70
N GLU A 37 4.27 11.40 -7.79
CA GLU A 37 3.44 10.44 -7.05
C GLU A 37 3.68 9.01 -7.56
N GLN A 38 3.80 8.81 -8.88
CA GLN A 38 4.18 7.52 -9.45
C GLN A 38 5.57 7.05 -8.99
N SER A 39 6.52 7.98 -8.83
CA SER A 39 7.85 7.67 -8.29
C SER A 39 7.78 7.32 -6.80
N ALA A 40 6.98 8.07 -6.03
CA ALA A 40 6.72 7.77 -4.62
C ALA A 40 6.10 6.38 -4.44
N PHE A 41 5.12 6.02 -5.27
CA PHE A 41 4.51 4.69 -5.27
C PHE A 41 5.51 3.58 -5.58
N LYS A 42 6.42 3.79 -6.52
CA LYS A 42 7.50 2.83 -6.82
C LYS A 42 8.45 2.64 -5.65
N GLN A 43 8.81 3.72 -4.97
CA GLN A 43 9.65 3.66 -3.78
C GLN A 43 8.94 2.90 -2.65
N LEU A 44 7.64 3.12 -2.46
CA LEU A 44 6.81 2.34 -1.53
C LEU A 44 6.79 0.86 -1.90
N LEU A 45 6.61 0.51 -3.17
CA LEU A 45 6.64 -0.89 -3.63
C LEU A 45 8.01 -1.56 -3.45
N ALA A 46 9.09 -0.80 -3.33
CA ALA A 46 10.41 -1.31 -2.99
C ALA A 46 10.57 -1.61 -1.49
N LEU A 47 9.67 -1.12 -0.64
CA LEU A 47 9.65 -1.42 0.79
C LEU A 47 9.08 -2.82 1.04
N GLU A 48 9.53 -3.40 2.15
CA GLU A 48 9.07 -4.69 2.61
C GLU A 48 7.58 -4.65 3.01
N ASP A 49 6.90 -5.81 2.87
CA ASP A 49 5.52 -6.02 3.35
C ASP A 49 5.23 -5.46 4.76
N PRO A 50 6.09 -5.63 5.80
CA PRO A 50 5.84 -5.13 7.16
C PRO A 50 5.69 -3.62 7.18
N ILE A 51 6.59 -2.95 6.48
CA ILE A 51 6.67 -1.50 6.47
C ILE A 51 5.44 -0.93 5.76
N LEU A 52 5.04 -1.50 4.62
CA LEU A 52 3.82 -1.07 3.94
C LEU A 52 2.58 -1.27 4.81
N PHE A 53 2.51 -2.37 5.57
CA PHE A 53 1.42 -2.60 6.51
C PHE A 53 1.37 -1.50 7.59
N ASP A 54 2.50 -1.21 8.22
CA ASP A 54 2.58 -0.19 9.27
C ASP A 54 2.27 1.21 8.74
N LEU A 55 2.68 1.54 7.51
CA LEU A 55 2.31 2.79 6.85
C LEU A 55 0.80 2.89 6.60
N ILE A 56 0.18 1.83 6.08
CA ILE A 56 -1.27 1.80 5.82
C ILE A 56 -2.05 1.85 7.12
N LEU A 57 -1.58 1.19 8.19
CA LEU A 57 -2.20 1.26 9.52
C LEU A 57 -1.97 2.60 10.22
N GLY A 58 -1.06 3.44 9.73
CA GLY A 58 -0.68 4.70 10.38
C GLY A 58 0.24 4.51 11.59
N ASN A 59 0.82 3.33 11.75
CA ASN A 59 1.86 3.06 12.76
C ASN A 59 3.20 3.72 12.39
N THR A 60 3.42 4.01 11.11
CA THR A 60 4.63 4.65 10.59
C THR A 60 4.27 5.83 9.71
N LEU A 61 5.09 6.88 9.75
CA LEU A 61 4.96 8.09 8.93
C LEU A 61 6.20 8.23 8.05
N LEU A 62 6.04 8.80 6.85
CA LEU A 62 7.12 9.09 5.93
C LEU A 62 7.40 10.59 5.93
N ASP A 63 8.67 10.95 5.98
CA ASP A 63 9.11 12.35 5.88
C ASP A 63 8.87 12.93 4.48
N ASN A 64 8.73 12.06 3.47
CA ASN A 64 8.47 12.48 2.10
C ASN A 64 6.99 12.80 1.91
N GLU A 65 6.68 14.09 1.71
CA GLU A 65 5.31 14.58 1.51
C GLU A 65 4.55 13.85 0.39
N ALA A 66 5.22 13.51 -0.72
CA ALA A 66 4.57 12.82 -1.84
C ALA A 66 4.18 11.39 -1.47
N GLN A 67 5.04 10.68 -0.72
CA GLN A 67 4.72 9.34 -0.23
C GLN A 67 3.66 9.39 0.88
N GLN A 68 3.74 10.37 1.77
CA GLN A 68 2.78 10.54 2.86
C GLN A 68 1.37 10.87 2.32
N ALA A 69 1.27 11.75 1.32
CA ALA A 69 0.00 12.06 0.66
C ALA A 69 -0.61 10.83 -0.02
N LEU A 70 0.23 10.01 -0.64
CA LEU A 70 -0.16 8.74 -1.25
C LEU A 70 -0.68 7.74 -0.21
N ILE A 71 0.07 7.51 0.88
CA ILE A 71 -0.38 6.65 1.99
C ILE A 71 -1.72 7.14 2.56
N LYS A 72 -1.90 8.45 2.74
CA LYS A 72 -3.19 9.01 3.19
C LYS A 72 -4.35 8.71 2.23
N LYS A 73 -4.12 8.74 0.91
CA LYS A 73 -5.14 8.30 -0.06
C LYS A 73 -5.48 6.83 0.12
N LEU A 74 -4.47 5.96 0.23
CA LEU A 74 -4.68 4.52 0.46
C LEU A 74 -5.46 4.27 1.75
N GLN A 75 -5.10 4.94 2.84
CA GLN A 75 -5.81 4.90 4.11
C GLN A 75 -7.28 5.28 3.94
N LYS A 76 -7.56 6.40 3.26
CA LYS A 76 -8.94 6.86 3.02
C LYS A 76 -9.77 5.81 2.26
N HIS A 77 -9.17 5.13 1.28
CA HIS A 77 -9.82 4.03 0.57
C HIS A 77 -10.07 2.82 1.47
N VAL A 78 -9.11 2.48 2.32
CA VAL A 78 -9.25 1.41 3.31
C VAL A 78 -10.38 1.70 4.29
N PHE A 79 -10.49 2.93 4.80
CA PHE A 79 -11.62 3.33 5.66
C PHE A 79 -12.96 3.31 4.92
N SER A 80 -12.97 3.55 3.61
CA SER A 80 -14.19 3.47 2.79
C SER A 80 -14.60 2.04 2.45
N LEU A 81 -13.65 1.10 2.42
CA LEU A 81 -13.89 -0.31 2.24
C LEU A 81 -14.07 -0.92 3.63
N ASP A 82 -15.29 -0.83 4.18
CA ASP A 82 -15.62 -1.31 5.51
C ASP A 82 -15.39 -2.84 5.61
N ASN A 83 -14.15 -3.21 5.89
CA ASN A 83 -13.69 -4.58 6.07
C ASN A 83 -12.86 -4.66 7.35
N SER A 84 -13.42 -4.08 8.41
CA SER A 84 -12.88 -3.97 9.78
C SER A 84 -12.35 -5.30 10.33
N TYR A 85 -12.87 -6.44 9.85
CA TYR A 85 -12.46 -7.77 10.26
C TYR A 85 -11.06 -8.22 9.77
N TYR A 86 -10.55 -7.71 8.66
CA TYR A 86 -9.32 -8.23 8.04
C TYR A 86 -8.05 -7.53 8.54
N LEU A 87 -8.09 -6.22 8.78
CA LEU A 87 -6.91 -5.48 9.24
C LEU A 87 -6.55 -5.78 10.69
N VAL A 88 -7.55 -5.91 11.57
CA VAL A 88 -7.33 -6.17 13.00
C VAL A 88 -6.78 -7.58 13.22
N ASN A 89 -7.39 -8.60 12.62
CA ASN A 89 -6.94 -9.99 12.80
C ASN A 89 -5.58 -10.26 12.13
N HIS A 90 -5.34 -9.68 10.95
CA HIS A 90 -4.07 -9.91 10.25
C HIS A 90 -2.93 -9.10 10.87
N ALA A 91 -3.14 -7.88 11.40
CA ALA A 91 -2.13 -7.14 12.16
C ALA A 91 -1.67 -7.91 13.42
N VAL A 92 -2.59 -8.58 14.12
CA VAL A 92 -2.27 -9.44 15.27
C VAL A 92 -1.45 -10.66 14.83
N ARG A 93 -1.82 -11.29 13.71
CA ARG A 93 -1.06 -12.41 13.12
C ARG A 93 0.31 -11.99 12.60
N TYR A 94 0.41 -10.76 12.10
CA TYR A 94 1.61 -10.16 11.53
C TYR A 94 2.65 -9.85 12.62
N LYS A 95 2.23 -9.20 13.72
CA LYS A 95 3.08 -8.97 14.90
C LYS A 95 3.65 -10.25 15.50
N ASN A 96 2.94 -11.38 15.39
CA ASN A 96 3.37 -12.65 15.96
C ASN A 96 4.27 -13.50 15.03
N ARG A 97 4.47 -13.12 13.75
CA ARG A 97 5.30 -13.89 12.81
C ARG A 97 6.78 -13.45 12.81
N PHE A 98 7.07 -12.22 13.22
CA PHE A 98 8.42 -11.65 13.24
C PHE A 98 9.01 -11.55 14.66
N LYS A 99 8.54 -12.39 15.58
CA LYS A 99 9.02 -12.46 16.96
C LYS A 99 9.63 -13.82 17.25
#